data_AF-A0A0E0LX08-F1
#
_entry.id   AF-A0A0E0LX08-F1
#
_cell.length_a   1.000
_cell.length_b   1.000
_cell.length_c   1.000
_cell.angle_alpha   90.00
_cell.angle_beta   90.00
_cell.angle_gamma   90.00
#
_symmetry.space_group_name_H-M   'P 1'
#
loop_
_entity.id
_entity.type
_entity.pdbx_description
1 polymer ?
#
loop_
_entity_poly.entity_id
_entity_poly.type
_entity_poly.pdbx_seq_one_letter_code
_entity_poly.pdbx_strand_id
1 'polypeptide(L)'
;MISSSFAELKLEYPGTNSFAVGDGVNKRVSDGEQSWIIRCYPRGYRKEDNGEYVSLRIAMPAKSNSIKAIFHAFLMRRDGGVGVPSIICSDKAFPVRIPGHPYGYAGAFRHFVKRSDLESLYVVDGEVTIVCGVVVFAAAAAGADDPIAVPQSNLGGQLGDIVDRADGSDVSFSAGGETFHAHRAVLAARSPVFRAELLGDMAEATMSCITLHDINPATFKALLHFVYTDALPTVDGGCSSPSSSEFFESLLVAGDRYALDRLKLMCAQKLWESVSVETVAAAIGYAETYHCPELKSKCLNFLMAESNFKKVAVTDGYFHLRRDFPLIIEEIKKRINT
;
A
#
# COMPACT_ATOMS: atom_id res chain seq x y z
N MET A 1 -8.51 -25.54 5.77
CA MET A 1 -9.41 -25.28 4.63
C MET A 1 -10.35 -26.48 4.53
N ILE A 2 -11.67 -26.28 4.63
CA ILE A 2 -12.68 -27.36 4.53
C ILE A 2 -13.06 -27.57 3.07
N SER A 3 -13.45 -26.48 2.41
CA SER A 3 -13.96 -26.53 1.05
C SER A 3 -13.54 -25.26 0.29
N SER A 4 -13.53 -25.38 -1.03
CA SER A 4 -13.49 -24.24 -1.93
C SER A 4 -14.51 -24.42 -3.04
N SER A 5 -15.08 -23.32 -3.49
CA SER A 5 -16.02 -23.32 -4.61
C SER A 5 -15.85 -22.07 -5.43
N PHE A 6 -15.75 -22.25 -6.73
CA PHE A 6 -15.59 -21.19 -7.71
C PHE A 6 -16.76 -21.23 -8.68
N ALA A 7 -17.21 -20.06 -9.11
CA ALA A 7 -18.22 -19.94 -10.14
C ALA A 7 -17.94 -18.73 -11.02
N GLU A 8 -18.19 -18.91 -12.31
CA GLU A 8 -18.20 -17.83 -13.28
C GLU A 8 -19.55 -17.12 -13.25
N LEU A 9 -19.50 -15.80 -13.03
CA LEU A 9 -20.58 -14.88 -13.28
C LEU A 9 -20.29 -14.15 -14.60
N LYS A 10 -21.08 -14.45 -15.61
CA LYS A 10 -21.04 -13.78 -16.90
C LYS A 10 -22.07 -12.65 -16.93
N LEU A 11 -21.67 -11.48 -17.41
CA LEU A 11 -22.52 -10.31 -17.57
C LEU A 11 -22.49 -9.87 -19.02
N GLU A 12 -23.65 -9.75 -19.65
CA GLU A 12 -23.77 -9.09 -20.94
C GLU A 12 -23.52 -7.59 -20.77
N TYR A 13 -22.34 -7.12 -21.18
CA TYR A 13 -21.88 -5.76 -20.91
C TYR A 13 -22.86 -4.68 -21.39
N PRO A 14 -23.41 -4.74 -22.62
CA PRO A 14 -24.40 -3.75 -23.08
C PRO A 14 -25.64 -3.74 -22.20
N GLY A 15 -26.10 -4.92 -21.77
CA GLY A 15 -27.25 -5.10 -20.88
C GLY A 15 -27.03 -4.47 -19.51
N THR A 16 -25.78 -4.38 -19.02
CA THR A 16 -25.49 -3.79 -17.71
C THR A 16 -25.83 -2.30 -17.59
N ASN A 17 -25.95 -1.57 -18.71
CA ASN A 17 -26.33 -0.15 -18.71
C ASN A 17 -27.80 0.08 -18.33
N SER A 18 -28.65 -0.93 -18.52
CA SER A 18 -30.09 -0.87 -18.22
C SER A 18 -30.41 -0.99 -16.71
N PHE A 19 -29.45 -1.42 -15.91
CA PHE A 19 -29.62 -1.56 -14.46
C PHE A 19 -29.69 -0.18 -13.80
N ALA A 20 -30.53 -0.01 -12.78
CA ALA A 20 -30.40 1.14 -11.88
C ALA A 20 -29.31 0.89 -10.82
N VAL A 21 -28.84 1.96 -10.16
CA VAL A 21 -27.94 1.81 -9.01
C VAL A 21 -28.68 1.06 -7.90
N GLY A 22 -28.07 0.00 -7.37
CA GLY A 22 -28.68 -0.91 -6.40
C GLY A 22 -29.40 -2.11 -7.02
N ASP A 23 -29.62 -2.13 -8.33
CA ASP A 23 -30.08 -3.33 -9.04
C ASP A 23 -28.90 -4.29 -9.25
N GLY A 24 -29.19 -5.58 -9.21
CA GLY A 24 -28.13 -6.57 -9.33
C GLY A 24 -28.63 -7.96 -9.67
N VAL A 25 -27.69 -8.78 -10.13
CA VAL A 25 -27.88 -10.18 -10.49
C VAL A 25 -27.30 -11.07 -9.40
N ASN A 26 -27.92 -12.23 -9.21
CA ASN A 26 -27.48 -13.22 -8.23
C ASN A 26 -26.85 -14.41 -8.93
N LYS A 27 -25.70 -14.85 -8.44
CA LYS A 27 -25.08 -16.14 -8.78
C LYS A 27 -25.02 -16.99 -7.53
N ARG A 28 -25.50 -18.23 -7.62
CA ARG A 28 -25.33 -19.21 -6.54
C ARG A 28 -23.99 -19.92 -6.71
N VAL A 29 -23.32 -20.14 -5.60
CA VAL A 29 -22.09 -20.95 -5.48
C VAL A 29 -22.32 -21.94 -4.35
N SER A 30 -22.00 -23.21 -4.55
CA SER A 30 -22.25 -24.27 -3.57
C SER A 30 -21.04 -25.19 -3.55
N ASP A 31 -20.58 -25.56 -2.36
CA ASP A 31 -19.58 -26.62 -2.15
C ASP A 31 -20.23 -27.99 -1.93
N GLY A 32 -21.56 -28.05 -1.89
CA GLY A 32 -22.35 -29.26 -1.66
C GLY A 32 -22.94 -29.34 -0.24
N GLU A 33 -22.32 -28.67 0.73
CA GLU A 33 -22.77 -28.60 2.13
C GLU A 33 -23.40 -27.23 2.44
N GLN A 34 -22.84 -26.16 1.90
CA GLN A 34 -23.24 -24.78 2.07
C GLN A 34 -23.55 -24.14 0.70
N SER A 35 -24.60 -23.32 0.64
CA SER A 35 -24.85 -22.47 -0.54
C SER A 35 -24.62 -21.00 -0.22
N TRP A 36 -24.00 -20.31 -1.16
CA TRP A 36 -23.65 -18.90 -1.11
C TRP A 36 -24.34 -18.17 -2.25
N ILE A 37 -24.75 -16.93 -2.00
CA ILE A 37 -25.32 -16.05 -3.01
C ILE A 37 -24.37 -14.89 -3.21
N ILE A 38 -23.80 -14.83 -4.39
CA ILE A 38 -22.98 -13.71 -4.84
C ILE A 38 -23.90 -12.77 -5.60
N ARG A 39 -24.03 -11.55 -5.10
CA ARG A 39 -24.82 -10.50 -5.70
C ARG A 39 -23.89 -9.50 -6.37
N CYS A 40 -24.01 -9.38 -7.68
CA CYS A 40 -23.29 -8.40 -8.47
C CYS A 40 -24.21 -7.23 -8.80
N TYR A 41 -23.73 -6.02 -8.54
CA TYR A 41 -24.40 -4.77 -8.87
C TYR A 41 -23.61 -4.11 -10.00
N PRO A 42 -24.04 -4.24 -11.26
CA PRO A 42 -23.26 -3.74 -12.40
C PRO A 42 -23.05 -2.22 -12.35
N ARG A 43 -24.01 -1.48 -11.78
CA ARG A 43 -23.92 -0.02 -11.55
C ARG A 43 -23.81 0.32 -10.06
N GLY A 44 -23.13 -0.53 -9.30
CA GLY A 44 -22.82 -0.27 -7.90
C GLY A 44 -24.02 -0.41 -6.96
N TYR A 45 -23.72 -0.54 -5.67
CA TYR A 45 -24.74 -0.74 -4.64
C TYR A 45 -25.29 0.57 -4.07
N ARG A 46 -24.43 1.59 -3.88
CA ARG A 46 -24.83 2.87 -3.27
C ARG A 46 -24.97 3.97 -4.32
N LYS A 47 -26.02 4.78 -4.19
CA LYS A 47 -26.27 5.96 -5.04
C LYS A 47 -25.11 6.97 -5.01
N GLU A 48 -24.41 7.06 -3.88
CA GLU A 48 -23.21 7.89 -3.69
C GLU A 48 -22.11 7.63 -4.72
N ASP A 49 -22.00 6.38 -5.21
CA ASP A 49 -20.95 5.96 -6.13
C ASP A 49 -21.32 6.26 -7.61
N ASN A 50 -22.44 6.96 -7.86
CA ASN A 50 -22.96 7.38 -9.18
C ASN A 50 -23.07 6.27 -10.25
N GLY A 51 -23.01 5.01 -9.80
CA GLY A 51 -22.95 3.84 -10.66
C GLY A 51 -21.69 3.73 -11.51
N GLU A 52 -20.57 4.30 -11.07
CA GLU A 52 -19.27 4.26 -11.76
C GLU A 52 -18.53 2.94 -11.58
N TYR A 53 -18.91 2.15 -10.57
CA TYR A 53 -18.24 0.91 -10.20
C TYR A 53 -19.17 -0.28 -10.29
N VAL A 54 -18.60 -1.44 -10.62
CA VAL A 54 -19.24 -2.73 -10.29
C VAL A 54 -19.00 -2.99 -8.80
N SER A 55 -20.05 -3.39 -8.08
CA SER A 55 -19.92 -3.85 -6.69
C SER A 55 -20.29 -5.32 -6.59
N LEU A 56 -19.62 -6.05 -5.71
CA LEU A 56 -19.95 -7.44 -5.39
C LEU A 56 -20.28 -7.55 -3.91
N ARG A 57 -21.30 -8.35 -3.58
CA ARG A 57 -21.59 -8.74 -2.20
C ARG A 57 -21.78 -10.23 -2.13
N ILE A 58 -21.29 -10.84 -1.06
CA ILE A 58 -21.58 -12.22 -0.75
C ILE A 58 -22.56 -12.29 0.41
N ALA A 59 -23.54 -13.16 0.26
CA ALA A 59 -24.58 -13.41 1.24
C ALA A 59 -24.75 -14.91 1.46
N MET A 60 -25.14 -15.26 2.68
CA MET A 60 -25.37 -16.65 3.08
C MET A 60 -26.86 -16.83 3.45
N PRO A 61 -27.52 -17.91 3.02
CA PRO A 61 -28.83 -18.29 3.50
C PRO A 61 -28.81 -18.46 5.02
N ALA A 62 -29.85 -18.00 5.70
CA ALA A 62 -29.93 -17.96 7.16
C ALA A 62 -30.10 -19.37 7.76
N LYS A 63 -29.03 -20.18 7.78
CA LYS A 63 -28.88 -21.36 8.64
C LYS A 63 -27.39 -21.55 9.00
N SER A 64 -27.15 -21.56 10.31
CA SER A 64 -25.93 -22.00 11.01
C SER A 64 -24.76 -21.02 11.21
N ASN A 65 -24.19 -21.17 12.41
CA ASN A 65 -22.84 -20.98 12.96
C ASN A 65 -21.89 -19.95 12.34
N SER A 66 -21.01 -19.39 13.19
CA SER A 66 -19.90 -18.54 12.77
C SER A 66 -18.94 -19.33 11.88
N ILE A 67 -18.83 -18.92 10.61
CA ILE A 67 -17.94 -19.55 9.63
C ILE A 67 -16.83 -18.56 9.29
N LYS A 68 -15.58 -19.03 9.27
CA LYS A 68 -14.46 -18.28 8.70
C LYS A 68 -14.37 -18.59 7.21
N ALA A 69 -14.47 -17.55 6.38
CA ALA A 69 -14.42 -17.71 4.93
C ALA A 69 -13.63 -16.58 4.27
N ILE A 70 -12.96 -16.92 3.17
CA ILE A 70 -12.35 -15.96 2.25
C ILE A 70 -13.22 -15.88 1.01
N PHE A 71 -13.67 -14.68 0.67
CA PHE A 71 -14.32 -14.38 -0.59
C PHE A 71 -13.30 -13.78 -1.57
N HIS A 72 -13.10 -14.47 -2.69
CA HIS A 72 -12.21 -14.05 -3.76
C HIS A 72 -13.01 -13.71 -5.01
N ALA A 73 -12.64 -12.63 -5.67
CA ALA A 73 -13.19 -12.26 -6.97
C ALA A 73 -12.08 -11.74 -7.87
N PHE A 74 -12.11 -12.15 -9.13
CA PHE A 74 -11.23 -11.62 -10.17
C PHE A 74 -11.93 -11.59 -11.52
N LEU A 75 -11.49 -10.69 -12.39
CA LEU A 75 -11.97 -10.57 -13.77
C LEU A 75 -11.12 -11.41 -14.71
N MET A 76 -11.73 -11.95 -15.75
CA MET A 76 -10.98 -12.50 -16.88
C MET A 76 -10.64 -11.37 -17.86
N ARG A 77 -9.36 -11.22 -18.20
CA ARG A 77 -8.89 -10.23 -19.18
C ARG A 77 -9.10 -10.74 -20.60
N ARG A 78 -9.17 -9.81 -21.55
CA ARG A 78 -9.23 -10.12 -22.99
C ARG A 78 -8.04 -10.95 -23.48
N ASP A 79 -6.87 -10.79 -22.87
CA ASP A 79 -5.64 -11.54 -23.21
C ASP A 79 -5.62 -12.97 -22.63
N GLY A 80 -6.70 -13.43 -22.00
CA GLY A 80 -6.78 -14.73 -21.32
C GLY A 80 -6.13 -14.74 -19.94
N GLY A 81 -5.52 -13.63 -19.52
CA GLY A 81 -4.94 -13.45 -18.19
C GLY A 81 -5.98 -13.15 -17.10
N VAL A 82 -5.53 -13.17 -15.85
CA VAL A 82 -6.35 -12.77 -14.71
C VAL A 82 -6.21 -11.26 -14.48
N GLY A 83 -7.34 -10.58 -14.44
CA GLY A 83 -7.51 -9.16 -14.15
C GLY A 83 -7.46 -8.84 -12.66
N VAL A 84 -8.01 -7.68 -12.28
CA VAL A 84 -8.06 -7.19 -10.89
C VAL A 84 -8.37 -8.31 -9.89
N PRO A 85 -7.40 -8.78 -9.07
CA PRO A 85 -7.70 -9.70 -7.99
C PRO A 85 -8.17 -8.91 -6.77
N SER A 86 -9.18 -9.41 -6.05
CA SER A 86 -9.62 -8.83 -4.78
C SER A 86 -10.00 -9.92 -3.79
N ILE A 87 -9.62 -9.74 -2.52
CA ILE A 87 -9.76 -10.73 -1.45
C ILE A 87 -10.40 -10.07 -0.22
N ILE A 88 -11.45 -10.68 0.33
CA ILE A 88 -12.05 -10.29 1.62
C ILE A 88 -12.06 -11.51 2.54
N CYS A 89 -11.48 -11.37 3.74
CA CYS A 89 -11.60 -12.36 4.82
C CYS A 89 -12.74 -11.96 5.76
N SER A 90 -13.51 -12.94 6.22
CA SER A 90 -14.52 -12.73 7.24
C SER A 90 -14.25 -13.59 8.48
N ASP A 91 -14.08 -12.92 9.61
CA ASP A 91 -13.83 -13.54 10.92
C ASP A 91 -15.05 -13.44 11.88
N LYS A 92 -16.21 -12.93 11.42
CA LYS A 92 -17.34 -12.58 12.30
C LYS A 92 -18.59 -13.45 12.09
N ALA A 93 -19.23 -13.81 13.20
CA ALA A 93 -20.61 -14.30 13.23
C ALA A 93 -21.59 -13.17 12.86
N PHE A 94 -22.49 -13.41 11.90
CA PHE A 94 -23.45 -12.41 11.44
C PHE A 94 -24.76 -12.45 12.25
N PRO A 95 -25.36 -11.30 12.60
CA PRO A 95 -26.68 -11.29 13.18
C PRO A 95 -27.71 -11.82 12.16
N VAL A 96 -28.44 -12.85 12.58
CA VAL A 96 -29.33 -13.69 11.74
C VAL A 96 -30.58 -12.94 11.24
N ARG A 97 -30.84 -11.71 11.68
CA ARG A 97 -32.02 -10.94 11.25
C ARG A 97 -31.74 -9.45 11.18
N ILE A 98 -31.61 -8.94 9.95
CA ILE A 98 -31.98 -7.55 9.66
C ILE A 98 -33.45 -7.60 9.22
N PRO A 99 -34.40 -6.95 9.92
CA PRO A 99 -35.80 -6.90 9.50
C PRO A 99 -35.90 -6.40 8.04
N GLY A 100 -36.51 -7.19 7.15
CA GLY A 100 -36.67 -6.86 5.73
C GLY A 100 -35.61 -7.44 4.78
N HIS A 101 -34.58 -8.15 5.26
CA HIS A 101 -33.59 -8.82 4.42
C HIS A 101 -33.46 -10.33 4.73
N PRO A 102 -33.82 -11.23 3.80
CA PRO A 102 -33.78 -12.68 4.02
C PRO A 102 -32.36 -13.29 4.05
N TYR A 103 -31.30 -12.48 4.00
CA TYR A 103 -29.91 -12.92 3.90
C TYR A 103 -28.98 -12.19 4.89
N GLY A 104 -28.02 -12.91 5.49
CA GLY A 104 -26.90 -12.33 6.21
C GLY A 104 -25.77 -11.97 5.24
N TYR A 105 -25.21 -10.76 5.34
CA TYR A 105 -24.15 -10.29 4.43
C TYR A 105 -22.77 -10.62 4.99
N ALA A 106 -21.98 -11.40 4.25
CA ALA A 106 -20.71 -11.93 4.72
C ALA A 106 -19.47 -11.08 4.37
N GLY A 107 -19.58 -10.26 3.32
CA GLY A 107 -18.51 -9.40 2.80
C GLY A 107 -18.94 -8.64 1.54
N ALA A 108 -18.23 -7.57 1.17
CA ALA A 108 -18.56 -6.75 0.01
C ALA A 108 -17.34 -6.04 -0.60
N PHE A 109 -17.22 -6.11 -1.93
CA PHE A 109 -16.37 -5.21 -2.71
C PHE A 109 -17.22 -4.02 -3.17
N ARG A 110 -17.06 -2.86 -2.51
CA ARG A 110 -17.79 -1.64 -2.88
C ARG A 110 -17.36 -1.13 -4.25
N HIS A 111 -16.06 -1.05 -4.49
CA HIS A 111 -15.46 -0.56 -5.73
C HIS A 111 -14.61 -1.66 -6.36
N PHE A 112 -15.25 -2.75 -6.83
CA PHE A 112 -14.53 -3.92 -7.35
C PHE A 112 -13.75 -3.59 -8.63
N VAL A 113 -14.40 -2.93 -9.58
CA VAL A 113 -13.77 -2.42 -10.80
C VAL A 113 -14.54 -1.20 -11.29
N LYS A 114 -13.83 -0.24 -11.89
CA LYS A 114 -14.48 0.89 -12.58
C LYS A 114 -15.12 0.40 -13.87
N ARG A 115 -16.31 0.90 -14.18
CA ARG A 115 -17.01 0.55 -15.42
C ARG A 115 -16.25 1.01 -16.67
N SER A 116 -15.54 2.14 -16.59
CA SER A 116 -14.68 2.64 -17.67
C SER A 116 -13.63 1.62 -18.13
N ASP A 117 -13.22 0.73 -17.22
CA ASP A 117 -12.13 -0.21 -17.45
C ASP A 117 -12.67 -1.55 -18.01
N LEU A 118 -13.98 -1.80 -17.90
CA LEU A 118 -14.61 -3.04 -18.37
C LEU A 118 -14.47 -3.23 -19.87
N GLU A 119 -14.88 -2.23 -20.66
CA GLU A 119 -14.93 -2.33 -22.11
C GLU A 119 -13.55 -2.49 -22.75
N SER A 120 -12.56 -1.77 -22.24
CA SER A 120 -11.21 -1.78 -22.80
C SER A 120 -10.42 -3.03 -22.42
N LEU A 121 -10.60 -3.56 -21.20
CA LEU A 121 -9.72 -4.60 -20.65
C LEU A 121 -10.37 -5.98 -20.45
N TYR A 122 -11.69 -6.03 -20.24
CA TYR A 122 -12.37 -7.22 -19.72
C TYR A 122 -13.52 -7.74 -20.58
N VAL A 123 -14.03 -6.95 -21.53
CA VAL A 123 -15.08 -7.40 -22.45
C VAL A 123 -14.50 -8.25 -23.58
N VAL A 124 -15.03 -9.46 -23.70
CA VAL A 124 -14.76 -10.43 -24.78
C VAL A 124 -16.12 -10.87 -25.32
N ASP A 125 -16.34 -10.75 -26.63
CA ASP A 125 -17.60 -11.09 -27.31
C ASP A 125 -18.86 -10.47 -26.66
N GLY A 126 -18.74 -9.26 -26.12
CA GLY A 126 -19.83 -8.54 -25.45
C GLY A 126 -20.10 -8.99 -24.01
N GLU A 127 -19.34 -9.94 -23.48
CA GLU A 127 -19.46 -10.44 -22.11
C GLU A 127 -18.29 -10.01 -21.22
N VAL A 128 -18.60 -9.78 -19.93
CA VAL A 128 -17.62 -9.69 -18.86
C VAL A 128 -17.72 -10.94 -18.01
N THR A 129 -16.62 -11.66 -17.83
CA THR A 129 -16.56 -12.83 -16.94
C THR A 129 -15.87 -12.46 -15.63
N ILE A 130 -16.63 -12.55 -14.53
CA ILE A 130 -16.13 -12.43 -13.16
C ILE A 130 -16.05 -13.84 -12.58
N VAL A 131 -14.86 -14.28 -12.22
CA VAL A 131 -14.70 -15.51 -11.45
C VAL A 131 -14.76 -15.14 -9.98
N CYS A 132 -15.77 -15.66 -9.31
CA CYS A 132 -15.89 -15.52 -7.88
C CYS A 132 -15.69 -16.86 -7.21
N GLY A 133 -15.19 -16.86 -5.99
CA GLY A 133 -15.38 -18.03 -5.17
C GLY A 133 -15.19 -17.79 -3.69
N VAL A 134 -15.42 -18.87 -2.98
CA VAL A 134 -15.48 -18.91 -1.54
C VAL A 134 -14.58 -20.04 -1.08
N VAL A 135 -13.63 -19.72 -0.20
CA VAL A 135 -12.84 -20.70 0.54
C VAL A 135 -13.33 -20.73 1.98
N VAL A 136 -13.84 -21.87 2.42
CA VAL A 136 -14.36 -22.07 3.76
C VAL A 136 -13.29 -22.72 4.63
N PHE A 137 -13.12 -22.20 5.84
CA PHE A 137 -12.26 -22.77 6.86
C PHE A 137 -13.12 -23.38 7.96
N ALA A 138 -12.58 -24.41 8.62
CA ALA A 138 -13.23 -24.97 9.78
C ALA A 138 -13.40 -23.88 10.83
N ALA A 139 -14.65 -23.65 11.25
CA ALA A 139 -14.89 -23.09 12.55
C ALA A 139 -14.19 -24.03 13.53
N ALA A 140 -13.29 -23.50 14.35
CA ALA A 140 -12.70 -24.28 15.43
C ALA A 140 -13.88 -24.94 16.17
N ALA A 141 -13.91 -26.27 16.22
CA ALA A 141 -14.93 -26.96 16.99
C ALA A 141 -14.85 -26.40 18.42
N ALA A 142 -15.98 -26.01 18.99
CA ALA A 142 -16.03 -25.66 20.40
C ALA A 142 -15.53 -26.89 21.18
N GLY A 143 -14.26 -26.87 21.61
CA GLY A 143 -13.57 -27.98 22.26
C GLY A 143 -12.41 -28.64 21.48
N ALA A 144 -12.07 -28.19 20.27
CA ALA A 144 -10.79 -28.56 19.65
C ALA A 144 -9.72 -27.57 20.12
N ASP A 145 -8.80 -28.07 20.95
CA ASP A 145 -7.55 -27.47 21.42
C ASP A 145 -7.38 -26.01 20.99
N ASP A 146 -7.81 -25.08 21.85
CA ASP A 146 -7.75 -23.64 21.59
C ASP A 146 -6.27 -23.30 21.35
N PRO A 147 -5.85 -23.00 20.09
CA PRO A 147 -4.45 -22.77 19.83
C PRO A 147 -4.05 -21.59 20.69
N ILE A 148 -3.03 -21.79 21.54
CA ILE A 148 -2.53 -20.75 22.45
C ILE A 148 -2.36 -19.48 21.62
N ALA A 149 -3.17 -18.47 21.91
CA ALA A 149 -3.16 -17.22 21.18
C ALA A 149 -1.81 -16.53 21.40
N VAL A 150 -0.93 -16.63 20.39
CA VAL A 150 0.37 -15.95 20.42
C VAL A 150 0.10 -14.48 20.10
N PRO A 151 0.37 -13.55 21.03
CA PRO A 151 0.22 -12.13 20.73
C PRO A 151 1.17 -11.72 19.60
N GLN A 152 0.79 -10.69 18.83
CA GLN A 152 1.71 -10.12 17.84
C GLN A 152 2.99 -9.64 18.52
N SER A 153 4.13 -9.78 17.82
CA SER A 153 5.41 -9.25 18.31
C SER A 153 5.27 -7.76 18.59
N ASN A 154 5.63 -7.35 19.80
CA ASN A 154 5.68 -5.95 20.23
C ASN A 154 7.12 -5.46 20.43
N LEU A 155 8.12 -6.20 19.93
CA LEU A 155 9.53 -5.86 20.06
C LEU A 155 9.83 -4.45 19.54
N GLY A 156 9.26 -4.07 18.40
CA GLY A 156 9.42 -2.73 17.84
C GLY A 156 8.86 -1.65 18.76
N GLY A 157 7.72 -1.89 19.42
CA GLY A 157 7.18 -0.96 20.43
C GLY A 157 8.05 -0.87 21.67
N GLN A 158 8.52 -2.02 22.19
CA GLN A 158 9.40 -2.09 23.36
C GLN A 158 10.76 -1.41 23.13
N LEU A 159 11.32 -1.53 21.93
CA LEU A 159 12.51 -0.77 21.54
C LEU A 159 12.17 0.70 21.25
N GLY A 160 10.98 0.98 20.73
CA GLY A 160 10.46 2.34 20.57
C GLY A 160 10.40 3.10 21.90
N ASP A 161 10.07 2.41 22.99
CA ASP A 161 9.97 3.00 24.34
C ASP A 161 11.30 3.56 24.87
N ILE A 162 12.45 3.13 24.31
CA ILE A 162 13.80 3.59 24.70
C ILE A 162 14.43 4.55 23.67
N VAL A 163 13.73 4.88 22.59
CA VAL A 163 14.18 5.90 21.62
C VAL A 163 14.27 7.24 22.33
N ASP A 164 15.39 7.93 22.15
CA ASP A 164 15.60 9.29 22.67
C ASP A 164 15.45 9.38 24.21
N ARG A 165 15.76 8.28 24.90
CA ARG A 165 15.84 8.23 26.37
C ARG A 165 17.27 8.01 26.82
N ALA A 166 17.64 8.63 27.93
CA ALA A 166 18.94 8.44 28.55
C ALA A 166 19.12 7.05 29.20
N ASP A 167 18.04 6.29 29.35
CA ASP A 167 18.02 4.98 30.00
C ASP A 167 18.89 3.96 29.22
N GLY A 168 20.11 3.72 29.68
CA GLY A 168 21.05 2.80 29.04
C GLY A 168 21.76 3.38 27.80
N SER A 169 21.55 4.65 27.46
CA SER A 169 22.19 5.29 26.31
C SER A 169 23.70 5.38 26.51
N ASP A 170 24.47 4.99 25.50
CA ASP A 170 25.94 5.03 25.48
C ASP A 170 26.50 5.99 24.43
N VAL A 171 25.62 6.71 23.72
CA VAL A 171 25.95 7.79 22.79
C VAL A 171 24.80 8.81 22.70
N SER A 172 25.14 10.07 22.46
CA SER A 172 24.18 11.11 22.08
C SER A 172 24.53 11.76 20.75
N PHE A 173 23.53 12.32 20.07
CA PHE A 173 23.71 13.10 18.85
C PHE A 173 23.17 14.51 19.04
N SER A 174 23.90 15.51 18.58
CA SER A 174 23.46 16.91 18.59
C SER A 174 23.14 17.35 17.17
N ALA A 175 21.88 17.68 16.89
CA ALA A 175 21.44 18.20 15.60
C ALA A 175 20.59 19.44 15.81
N GLY A 176 20.90 20.55 15.15
CA GLY A 176 20.11 21.79 15.24
C GLY A 176 19.92 22.34 16.67
N GLY A 177 20.82 22.01 17.61
CA GLY A 177 20.69 22.40 19.02
C GLY A 177 19.86 21.43 19.88
N GLU A 178 19.24 20.41 19.29
CA GLU A 178 18.57 19.32 19.99
C GLU A 178 19.56 18.18 20.25
N THR A 179 19.46 17.54 21.42
CA THR A 179 20.26 16.38 21.79
C THR A 179 19.40 15.13 21.81
N PHE A 180 19.85 14.09 21.12
CA PHE A 180 19.16 12.82 20.99
C PHE A 180 19.95 11.70 21.64
N HIS A 181 19.34 10.98 22.57
CA HIS A 181 19.99 9.84 23.23
C HIS A 181 19.79 8.54 22.44
N ALA A 182 20.84 7.72 22.31
CA ALA A 182 20.79 6.48 21.55
C ALA A 182 21.73 5.39 22.09
N HIS A 183 21.65 4.22 21.45
CA HIS A 183 22.35 3.01 21.82
C HIS A 183 23.20 2.52 20.64
N ARG A 184 24.52 2.53 20.78
CA ARG A 184 25.49 2.18 19.71
C ARG A 184 25.21 0.79 19.16
N ALA A 185 24.90 -0.17 20.02
CA ALA A 185 24.57 -1.54 19.62
C ALA A 185 23.34 -1.62 18.70
N VAL A 186 22.28 -0.86 19.01
CA VAL A 186 21.05 -0.83 18.19
C VAL A 186 21.33 -0.16 16.85
N LEU A 187 21.99 1.01 16.85
CA LEU A 187 22.33 1.74 15.64
C LEU A 187 23.21 0.90 14.70
N ALA A 188 24.27 0.29 15.25
CA ALA A 188 25.22 -0.54 14.50
C ALA A 188 24.62 -1.87 14.01
N ALA A 189 23.58 -2.40 14.66
CA ALA A 189 22.87 -3.58 14.19
C ALA A 189 21.96 -3.27 12.99
N ARG A 190 21.51 -2.01 12.86
CA ARG A 190 20.47 -1.59 11.91
C ARG A 190 21.04 -0.85 10.70
N SER A 191 22.22 -0.25 10.83
CA SER A 191 22.90 0.48 9.76
C SER A 191 24.38 0.09 9.70
N PRO A 192 24.89 -0.34 8.53
CA PRO A 192 26.32 -0.58 8.36
C PRO A 192 27.15 0.71 8.47
N VAL A 193 26.56 1.87 8.16
CA VAL A 193 27.22 3.18 8.31
C VAL A 193 27.39 3.51 9.79
N PHE A 194 26.33 3.41 10.60
CA PHE A 194 26.47 3.57 12.04
C PHE A 194 27.38 2.50 12.65
N ARG A 195 27.42 1.29 12.11
CA ARG A 195 28.37 0.27 12.56
C ARG A 195 29.82 0.70 12.37
N ALA A 196 30.15 1.24 11.20
CA ALA A 196 31.49 1.73 10.93
C ALA A 196 31.83 2.97 11.77
N GLU A 197 30.90 3.92 11.87
CA GLU A 197 31.06 5.18 12.61
C GLU A 197 31.17 4.96 14.12
N LEU A 198 30.31 4.10 14.66
CA LEU A 198 30.19 3.93 16.10
C LEU A 198 30.95 2.73 16.63
N LEU A 199 31.27 1.69 15.86
CA LEU A 199 31.99 0.51 16.37
C LEU A 199 33.28 0.22 15.57
N GLY A 200 33.61 1.04 14.58
CA GLY A 200 34.87 0.97 13.84
C GLY A 200 35.95 1.88 14.44
N ASP A 201 36.93 2.21 13.61
CA ASP A 201 38.12 2.98 14.01
C ASP A 201 37.95 4.50 13.82
N MET A 202 36.71 4.98 13.63
CA MET A 202 36.42 6.40 13.43
C MET A 202 36.48 7.17 14.75
N ALA A 203 36.67 8.49 14.70
CA ALA A 203 36.81 9.32 15.91
C ALA A 203 35.54 9.26 16.78
N GLU A 204 34.39 9.19 16.12
CA GLU A 204 33.05 9.06 16.66
C GLU A 204 32.90 7.81 17.56
N ALA A 205 33.69 6.76 17.33
CA ALA A 205 33.69 5.55 18.16
C ALA A 205 34.24 5.77 19.59
N THR A 206 34.77 6.95 19.92
CA THR A 206 35.17 7.29 21.29
C THR A 206 34.41 8.48 21.86
N MET A 207 33.55 9.10 21.05
CA MET A 207 32.79 10.28 21.44
C MET A 207 31.53 9.89 22.19
N SER A 208 31.25 10.60 23.28
CA SER A 208 29.97 10.51 23.98
C SER A 208 28.87 11.30 23.27
N CYS A 209 29.22 12.34 22.53
CA CYS A 209 28.28 13.19 21.79
C CYS A 209 28.80 13.49 20.38
N ILE A 210 28.00 13.18 19.36
CA ILE A 210 28.33 13.35 17.94
C ILE A 210 27.48 14.48 17.36
N THR A 211 28.12 15.48 16.73
CA THR A 211 27.41 16.62 16.13
C THR A 211 27.03 16.31 14.68
N LEU A 212 25.75 16.49 14.35
CA LEU A 212 25.21 16.30 13.02
C LEU A 212 24.92 17.67 12.38
N HIS A 213 25.65 17.99 11.30
CA HIS A 213 25.57 19.30 10.64
C HIS A 213 24.51 19.38 9.54
N ASP A 214 24.31 18.31 8.76
CA ASP A 214 23.47 18.33 7.54
C ASP A 214 22.18 17.52 7.68
N ILE A 215 21.56 17.55 8.86
CA ILE A 215 20.28 16.88 9.09
C ILE A 215 19.41 17.71 10.03
N ASN A 216 18.16 17.92 9.61
CA ASN A 216 17.17 18.59 10.43
C ASN A 216 16.83 17.70 11.66
N PRO A 217 16.68 18.27 12.87
CA PRO A 217 16.26 17.53 14.07
C PRO A 217 15.06 16.62 13.85
N ALA A 218 14.01 17.09 13.17
CA ALA A 218 12.81 16.30 12.89
C ALA A 218 13.10 15.08 12.01
N THR A 219 13.97 15.23 11.01
CA THR A 219 14.42 14.14 10.13
C THR A 219 15.24 13.11 10.90
N PHE A 220 16.16 13.58 11.75
CA PHE A 220 17.00 12.67 12.54
C PHE A 220 16.18 11.91 13.59
N LYS A 221 15.22 12.59 14.25
CA LYS A 221 14.27 11.96 15.16
C LYS A 221 13.46 10.86 14.47
N ALA A 222 12.98 11.11 13.26
CA ALA A 222 12.26 10.11 12.46
C ALA A 222 13.14 8.93 12.04
N LEU A 223 14.41 9.20 11.70
CA LEU A 223 15.39 8.17 11.40
C LEU A 223 15.67 7.30 12.63
N LEU A 224 15.89 7.90 13.80
CA LEU A 224 16.05 7.16 15.06
C LEU A 224 14.81 6.32 15.37
N HIS A 225 13.61 6.89 15.27
CA HIS A 225 12.38 6.13 15.45
C HIS A 225 12.34 4.90 14.54
N PHE A 226 12.67 5.05 13.25
CA PHE A 226 12.72 3.92 12.31
C PHE A 226 13.77 2.88 12.70
N VAL A 227 14.95 3.30 13.15
CA VAL A 227 16.03 2.37 13.52
C VAL A 227 15.59 1.41 14.63
N TYR A 228 14.83 1.89 15.62
CA TYR A 228 14.35 1.08 16.75
C TYR A 228 13.06 0.31 16.44
N THR A 229 12.16 0.87 15.63
CA THR A 229 10.80 0.33 15.46
C THR A 229 10.55 -0.36 14.11
N ASP A 230 11.42 -0.15 13.12
CA ASP A 230 11.21 -0.50 11.70
C ASP A 230 9.95 0.12 11.07
N ALA A 231 9.43 1.20 11.68
CA ALA A 231 8.23 1.91 11.26
C ALA A 231 8.50 3.40 11.05
N LEU A 232 7.81 3.99 10.06
CA LEU A 232 7.75 5.44 9.94
C LEU A 232 6.97 6.02 11.13
N PRO A 233 7.38 7.19 11.66
CA PRO A 233 6.61 7.85 12.70
C PRO A 233 5.20 8.17 12.21
N THR A 234 4.20 7.92 13.06
CA THR A 234 2.83 8.39 12.82
C THR A 234 2.85 9.91 12.78
N VAL A 235 2.51 10.47 11.64
CA VAL A 235 2.31 11.92 11.49
C VAL A 235 0.94 12.23 12.08
N ASP A 236 0.81 12.14 13.41
CA ASP A 236 -0.46 12.38 14.08
C ASP A 236 -0.84 13.87 13.97
N GLY A 237 -2.13 14.08 13.71
CA GLY A 237 -2.76 15.32 13.25
C GLY A 237 -2.27 16.63 13.87
N GLY A 238 -2.09 17.62 12.99
CA GLY A 238 -2.32 19.03 13.31
C GLY A 238 -1.15 19.76 13.93
N CYS A 239 -0.04 19.89 13.20
CA CYS A 239 0.88 21.02 13.36
C CYS A 239 1.48 21.35 11.99
N SER A 240 1.26 22.58 11.53
CA SER A 240 1.84 23.15 10.33
C SER A 240 3.37 23.08 10.38
N SER A 241 3.98 22.24 9.53
CA SER A 241 5.43 22.15 9.26
C SER A 241 5.62 21.41 7.93
N PRO A 242 6.83 21.40 7.32
CA PRO A 242 7.03 21.58 5.87
C PRO A 242 6.22 20.57 5.04
N SER A 243 5.91 20.91 3.79
CA SER A 243 5.10 20.06 2.89
C SER A 243 5.45 18.58 3.11
N SER A 244 4.47 17.69 3.33
CA SER A 244 4.74 16.29 3.70
C SER A 244 5.80 15.63 2.79
N SER A 245 5.88 16.08 1.54
CA SER A 245 6.96 15.80 0.58
C SER A 245 8.36 16.17 1.07
N GLU A 246 8.66 17.41 1.46
CA GLU A 246 9.99 17.86 1.89
C GLU A 246 10.54 17.06 3.08
N PHE A 247 9.63 16.68 3.99
CA PHE A 247 9.99 15.81 5.12
C PHE A 247 10.39 14.41 4.64
N PHE A 248 9.58 13.78 3.79
CA PHE A 248 9.91 12.45 3.24
C PHE A 248 11.11 12.49 2.29
N GLU A 249 11.37 13.60 1.60
CA GLU A 249 12.58 13.84 0.82
C GLU A 249 13.79 13.82 1.75
N SER A 250 13.78 14.66 2.78
CA SER A 250 14.87 14.73 3.77
C SER A 250 15.12 13.38 4.44
N LEU A 251 14.05 12.65 4.76
CA LEU A 251 14.15 11.33 5.37
C LEU A 251 14.64 10.26 4.38
N LEU A 252 14.33 10.39 3.09
CA LEU A 252 14.90 9.54 2.04
C LEU A 252 16.41 9.77 1.94
N VAL A 253 16.87 11.04 1.93
CA VAL A 253 18.30 11.38 1.94
C VAL A 253 19.01 10.77 3.14
N ALA A 254 18.42 10.89 4.32
CA ALA A 254 18.97 10.30 5.53
C ALA A 254 18.99 8.76 5.45
N GLY A 255 17.94 8.15 4.89
CA GLY A 255 17.88 6.72 4.64
C GLY A 255 19.00 6.22 3.71
N ASP A 256 19.30 6.96 2.63
CA ASP A 256 20.42 6.67 1.74
C ASP A 256 21.77 6.85 2.45
N ARG A 257 21.97 7.98 3.14
CA ARG A 257 23.21 8.30 3.89
C ARG A 257 23.59 7.23 4.90
N TYR A 258 22.61 6.67 5.61
CA TYR A 258 22.82 5.64 6.63
C TYR A 258 22.56 4.21 6.12
N ALA A 259 22.42 4.00 4.81
CA ALA A 259 22.19 2.69 4.19
C ALA A 259 21.00 1.91 4.81
N LEU A 260 19.88 2.61 4.99
CA LEU A 260 18.61 2.10 5.49
C LEU A 260 17.64 1.90 4.31
N ASP A 261 17.90 0.91 3.45
CA ASP A 261 17.17 0.70 2.19
C ASP A 261 15.66 0.60 2.36
N ARG A 262 15.21 -0.07 3.43
CA ARG A 262 13.79 -0.20 3.73
C ARG A 262 13.13 1.14 4.05
N LEU A 263 13.79 2.01 4.84
CA LEU A 263 13.31 3.36 5.14
C LEU A 263 13.23 4.18 3.84
N LYS A 264 14.29 4.12 3.04
CA LYS A 264 14.38 4.80 1.75
C LYS A 264 13.22 4.43 0.83
N LEU A 265 12.86 3.15 0.72
CA LEU A 265 11.71 2.69 -0.06
C LEU A 265 10.36 3.14 0.52
N MET A 266 10.21 3.16 1.85
CA MET A 266 9.00 3.68 2.49
C MET A 266 8.81 5.18 2.21
N CYS A 267 9.89 5.97 2.28
CA CYS A 267 9.88 7.37 1.90
C CYS A 267 9.57 7.55 0.40
N ALA A 268 10.20 6.75 -0.47
CA ALA A 268 9.94 6.77 -1.90
C ALA A 268 8.46 6.50 -2.24
N GLN A 269 7.81 5.58 -1.52
CA GLN A 269 6.38 5.34 -1.65
C GLN A 269 5.56 6.60 -1.30
N LYS A 270 5.90 7.28 -0.21
CA LYS A 270 5.22 8.53 0.20
C LYS A 270 5.43 9.67 -0.77
N LEU A 271 6.62 9.81 -1.33
CA LEU A 271 6.89 10.79 -2.37
C LEU A 271 6.08 10.48 -3.63
N TRP A 272 6.05 9.21 -4.05
CA TRP A 272 5.25 8.76 -5.18
C TRP A 272 3.75 9.08 -5.05
N GLU A 273 3.18 8.97 -3.84
CA GLU A 273 1.78 9.31 -3.56
C GLU A 273 1.46 10.81 -3.84
N SER A 274 2.47 11.67 -3.90
CA SER A 274 2.36 13.12 -4.13
C SER A 274 2.85 13.60 -5.51
N VAL A 275 3.29 12.69 -6.38
CA VAL A 275 3.82 13.05 -7.71
C VAL A 275 2.71 13.60 -8.61
N SER A 276 3.01 14.72 -9.27
CA SER A 276 2.15 15.44 -10.21
C SER A 276 2.92 15.75 -11.50
N VAL A 277 2.24 16.35 -12.48
CA VAL A 277 2.88 16.82 -13.73
C VAL A 277 3.96 17.86 -13.43
N GLU A 278 3.70 18.71 -12.44
CA GLU A 278 4.58 19.80 -12.01
C GLU A 278 5.80 19.29 -11.25
N THR A 279 5.65 18.18 -10.50
CA THR A 279 6.69 17.68 -9.57
C THR A 279 7.46 16.45 -10.08
N VAL A 280 6.97 15.73 -11.10
CA VAL A 280 7.59 14.47 -11.55
C VAL A 280 9.05 14.63 -11.99
N ALA A 281 9.39 15.72 -12.67
CA ALA A 281 10.75 15.94 -13.15
C ALA A 281 11.75 16.14 -11.98
N ALA A 282 11.34 16.88 -10.95
CA ALA A 282 12.12 17.01 -9.73
C ALA A 282 12.26 15.65 -9.03
N ALA A 283 11.16 14.89 -8.91
CA ALA A 283 11.18 13.56 -8.31
C ALA A 283 12.12 12.57 -9.04
N ILE A 284 12.24 12.66 -10.38
CA ILE A 284 13.22 11.86 -11.14
C ILE A 284 14.66 12.27 -10.77
N GLY A 285 14.95 13.57 -10.72
CA GLY A 285 16.26 14.07 -10.31
C GLY A 285 16.63 13.58 -8.90
N TYR A 286 15.70 13.69 -7.96
CA TYR A 286 15.87 13.18 -6.60
C TYR A 286 16.11 11.66 -6.55
N ALA A 287 15.33 10.89 -7.31
CA ALA A 287 15.48 9.44 -7.36
C ALA A 287 16.84 9.02 -7.95
N GLU A 288 17.39 9.79 -8.90
CA GLU A 288 18.73 9.57 -9.43
C GLU A 288 19.81 9.91 -8.38
N THR A 289 19.75 11.11 -7.79
CA THR A 289 20.75 11.59 -6.82
C THR A 289 20.91 10.66 -5.63
N TYR A 290 19.79 10.13 -5.13
CA TYR A 290 19.77 9.27 -3.95
C TYR A 290 19.56 7.80 -4.32
N HIS A 291 19.95 7.37 -5.52
CA HIS A 291 20.00 5.96 -5.92
C HIS A 291 18.72 5.15 -5.63
N CYS A 292 17.54 5.68 -5.96
CA CYS A 292 16.24 5.03 -5.74
C CYS A 292 15.61 4.60 -7.09
N PRO A 293 16.00 3.43 -7.64
CA PRO A 293 15.56 3.01 -8.97
C PRO A 293 14.05 2.75 -9.06
N GLU A 294 13.41 2.34 -7.96
CA GLU A 294 11.97 2.07 -7.91
C GLU A 294 11.15 3.36 -8.12
N LEU A 295 11.53 4.45 -7.44
CA LEU A 295 10.90 5.76 -7.61
C LEU A 295 11.18 6.30 -9.01
N LYS A 296 12.43 6.24 -9.47
CA LYS A 296 12.83 6.68 -10.81
C LYS A 296 11.98 5.98 -11.88
N SER A 297 11.85 4.65 -11.79
CA SER A 297 11.07 3.86 -12.74
C SER A 297 9.59 4.27 -12.78
N LYS A 298 8.95 4.44 -11.61
CA LYS A 298 7.55 4.91 -11.55
C LYS A 298 7.38 6.32 -12.12
N CYS A 299 8.26 7.24 -11.77
CA CYS A 299 8.22 8.62 -12.27
C CYS A 299 8.46 8.68 -13.78
N LEU A 300 9.39 7.90 -14.31
CA LEU A 300 9.59 7.79 -15.77
C LEU A 300 8.34 7.25 -16.45
N ASN A 301 7.72 6.18 -15.93
CA ASN A 301 6.48 5.65 -16.52
C ASN A 301 5.33 6.68 -16.50
N PHE A 302 5.21 7.46 -15.43
CA PHE A 302 4.24 8.55 -15.35
C PHE A 302 4.51 9.66 -16.37
N LEU A 303 5.77 10.08 -16.50
CA LEU A 303 6.22 11.10 -17.45
C LEU A 303 5.98 10.66 -18.90
N MET A 304 6.21 9.37 -19.19
CA MET A 304 6.11 8.79 -20.54
C MET A 304 4.66 8.58 -21.03
N ALA A 305 3.66 8.71 -20.17
CA ALA A 305 2.27 8.72 -20.63
C ALA A 305 2.04 9.91 -21.57
N GLU A 306 1.50 9.67 -22.78
CA GLU A 306 1.43 10.68 -23.85
C GLU A 306 0.72 11.99 -23.42
N SER A 307 -0.31 11.86 -22.57
CA SER A 307 -1.06 12.98 -22.00
C SER A 307 -0.28 13.81 -20.98
N ASN A 308 0.77 13.23 -20.38
CA ASN A 308 1.62 13.87 -19.38
C ASN A 308 2.89 14.44 -20.01
N PHE A 309 3.56 13.71 -20.93
CA PHE A 309 4.84 14.13 -21.49
C PHE A 309 4.83 15.57 -22.02
N LYS A 310 3.82 15.90 -22.85
CA LYS A 310 3.66 17.25 -23.43
C LYS A 310 3.51 18.33 -22.35
N LYS A 311 2.85 18.01 -21.24
CA LYS A 311 2.64 18.93 -20.11
C LYS A 311 3.90 19.07 -19.27
N VAL A 312 4.59 17.96 -18.97
CA VAL A 312 5.83 17.95 -18.20
C VAL A 312 6.94 18.68 -18.96
N ALA A 313 7.03 18.51 -20.29
CA ALA A 313 8.09 19.08 -21.12
C ALA A 313 8.14 20.62 -21.12
N VAL A 314 7.06 21.28 -20.70
CA VAL A 314 6.98 22.76 -20.59
C VAL A 314 7.12 23.25 -19.15
N THR A 315 7.35 22.36 -18.17
CA THR A 315 7.56 22.73 -16.77
C THR A 315 9.00 23.14 -16.49
N ASP A 316 9.20 24.08 -15.56
CA ASP A 316 10.53 24.46 -15.05
C ASP A 316 11.30 23.25 -14.50
N GLY A 317 10.62 22.34 -13.83
CA GLY A 317 11.19 21.09 -13.34
C GLY A 317 11.85 20.25 -14.44
N TYR A 318 11.24 20.18 -15.63
CA TYR A 318 11.82 19.45 -16.76
C TYR A 318 13.03 20.18 -17.36
N PHE A 319 13.02 21.51 -17.40
CA PHE A 319 14.20 22.29 -17.80
C PHE A 319 15.39 22.05 -16.85
N HIS A 320 15.14 22.01 -15.54
CA HIS A 320 16.15 21.69 -14.53
C HIS A 320 16.67 20.26 -14.69
N LEU A 321 15.77 19.27 -14.83
CA LEU A 321 16.15 17.88 -15.09
C LEU A 321 17.05 17.75 -16.32
N ARG A 322 16.75 18.49 -17.39
CA ARG A 322 17.55 18.48 -18.62
C ARG A 322 18.94 19.08 -18.45
N ARG A 323 19.06 20.13 -17.64
CA ARG A 323 20.34 20.78 -17.36
C ARG A 323 21.21 19.92 -16.44
N ASP A 324 20.61 19.36 -15.39
CA ASP A 324 21.33 18.75 -14.28
C ASP A 324 21.57 17.24 -14.51
N PHE A 325 20.73 16.58 -15.32
CA PHE A 325 20.79 15.13 -15.58
C PHE A 325 20.68 14.77 -17.08
N PRO A 326 21.66 15.11 -17.91
CA PRO A 326 21.60 14.88 -19.36
C PRO A 326 21.44 13.41 -19.76
N LEU A 327 21.98 12.46 -18.99
CA LEU A 327 21.84 11.03 -19.25
C LEU A 327 20.40 10.53 -19.08
N ILE A 328 19.65 11.10 -18.14
CA ILE A 328 18.23 10.80 -17.95
C ILE A 328 17.42 11.28 -19.16
N ILE A 329 17.79 12.42 -19.74
CA ILE A 329 17.13 12.90 -20.97
C ILE A 329 17.38 11.97 -22.15
N GLU A 330 18.60 11.44 -22.29
CA GLU A 330 18.88 10.43 -23.31
C GLU A 330 18.09 9.14 -23.07
N GLU A 331 17.89 8.74 -21.81
CA GLU A 331 17.02 7.62 -21.44
C GLU A 331 15.56 7.89 -21.85
N ILE A 332 15.04 9.08 -21.54
CA ILE A 332 13.68 9.50 -21.93
C ILE A 332 13.53 9.48 -23.45
N LYS A 333 14.47 10.06 -24.20
CA LYS A 333 14.44 10.07 -25.68
C LYS A 333 14.40 8.67 -26.27
N LYS A 334 15.21 7.75 -25.75
CA LYS A 334 15.22 6.34 -26.21
C LYS A 334 13.85 5.69 -26.03
N ARG A 335 13.20 5.92 -24.88
CA ARG A 335 11.87 5.38 -24.57
C ARG A 335 10.75 6.01 -25.40
N ILE A 336 10.93 7.22 -25.96
CA ILE A 336 9.96 7.86 -26.85
C ILE A 336 10.05 7.30 -28.28
N ASN A 337 11.26 6.93 -28.70
CA ASN A 337 11.52 6.40 -30.04
C ASN A 337 11.30 4.88 -30.16
N THR A 338 10.74 4.24 -29.13
CA THR A 338 10.37 2.81 -29.09
C THR A 338 8.87 2.67 -28.95
#